data_AF-A0A7S0M1Q8-F1
#
_entry.id   AF-A0A7S0M1Q8-F1
#
_cell.length_a   1.000
_cell.length_b   1.000
_cell.length_c   1.000
_cell.angle_alpha   90.00
_cell.angle_beta   90.00
_cell.angle_gamma   90.00
#
_symmetry.space_group_name_H-M   'P 1'
#
loop_
_entity.id
_entity.type
_entity.pdbx_description
1 polymer ?
#
loop_
_entity_poly.entity_id
_entity_poly.type
_entity_poly.pdbx_seq_one_letter_code
_entity_poly.pdbx_strand_id
1 'polypeptide(L)'
;ALPTGSKPLTAIASKLVYQIIFTAVSAFSTYRFASALSALQRGGYFPAGIVRLSILGLRGGGPPATATLAVAGLLRDGCRLPVSGKVGTALFWSNGTTILGDSPANGYFFLTNGSDADVDPVRWVVESSADNGSTWVPVGASVWRLASEGAFDLFPQLTYDASRRNPQAVATPTLAELDPVDPWVLPEVMGVKVLVDARPPLSWLLSSTFKKLVYALAFLSFALFGLFGLALHAKALWVSLLAADLLLILIGSIIIAIEEQWLWREAVKGWLYIGGVIALICGSLWLENQFIAMFLAYSITIILSESFTEIALYGRQWPQVLRAQATNLSVVAGAFSIFSLCFRHRALARARRLVVADRRCYDAIWESIRASPEAQNALLAIRAQVGLLLKDKNTETVPHQRASAAVRWQGVRILPGSMALMRGTPVHSLDQLFVQAWCLNPVLLSKVQAWALESKGWFPCIRTSSAVTFVRYSDAVHEPGLPIRWATVKSTHRAIEKLVRVYGQDASRLVDLCRQSIIFDDAADISTCLHNISTDPDVRIVRVKNRLDPAYNAAVSAGYRDVVLNLKICNERTLDLGVNEHVCEVQLVHRLFAELKKDEGHQRYVAFRNLRGE
;
A
#
# COMPACT_ATOMS: atom_id res chain seq x y z
N ALA A 1 16.79 -15.87 -22.30
CA ALA A 1 16.33 -14.91 -21.27
C ALA A 1 14.81 -14.89 -21.27
N LEU A 2 14.17 -15.45 -20.23
CA LEU A 2 12.71 -15.47 -20.11
C LEU A 2 12.21 -14.06 -19.75
N PRO A 3 11.13 -13.53 -20.38
CA PRO A 3 10.61 -12.21 -20.05
C PRO A 3 9.93 -12.23 -18.68
N THR A 4 10.37 -11.35 -17.78
CA THR A 4 9.78 -11.17 -16.46
C THR A 4 8.28 -10.85 -16.56
N GLY A 5 7.44 -11.69 -15.94
CA GLY A 5 5.98 -11.63 -15.98
C GLY A 5 5.37 -10.28 -15.55
N SER A 6 4.15 -10.03 -16.01
CA SER A 6 3.35 -8.84 -15.68
C SER A 6 3.16 -8.70 -14.17
N LYS A 7 3.32 -7.47 -13.66
CA LYS A 7 3.26 -7.12 -12.24
C LYS A 7 1.90 -6.47 -11.89
N PRO A 8 0.85 -7.24 -11.55
CA PRO A 8 -0.49 -6.71 -11.24
C PRO A 8 -0.50 -5.71 -10.08
N LEU A 9 0.41 -5.87 -9.12
CA LEU A 9 0.59 -4.93 -8.00
C LEU A 9 1.04 -3.52 -8.46
N THR A 10 1.79 -3.43 -9.54
CA THR A 10 2.19 -2.15 -10.15
C THR A 10 0.98 -1.40 -10.72
N ALA A 11 -0.07 -2.12 -11.14
CA ALA A 11 -1.30 -1.52 -11.64
C ALA A 11 -2.19 -0.94 -10.52
N ILE A 12 -2.22 -1.56 -9.33
CA ILE A 12 -3.03 -1.07 -8.19
C ILE A 12 -2.40 0.17 -7.54
N ALA A 13 -1.08 0.15 -7.30
CA ALA A 13 -0.34 1.30 -6.74
C ALA A 13 -0.35 2.56 -7.63
N SER A 14 -0.87 2.42 -8.85
CA SER A 14 -0.86 3.46 -9.88
C SER A 14 -2.08 4.39 -9.89
N LYS A 15 -3.13 4.08 -9.12
CA LYS A 15 -4.40 4.82 -9.10
C LYS A 15 -4.35 6.03 -8.14
N LEU A 16 -4.83 7.19 -8.61
CA LEU A 16 -4.79 8.49 -7.91
C LEU A 16 -5.44 8.51 -6.52
N VAL A 17 -6.58 7.82 -6.35
CA VAL A 17 -7.30 7.75 -5.07
C VAL A 17 -6.43 7.21 -3.94
N TYR A 18 -5.66 6.14 -4.20
CA TYR A 18 -4.79 5.56 -3.19
C TYR A 18 -3.61 6.49 -2.86
N GLN A 19 -3.12 7.25 -3.85
CA GLN A 19 -2.00 8.17 -3.71
C GLN A 19 -2.31 9.36 -2.78
N ILE A 20 -3.54 9.88 -2.83
CA ILE A 20 -4.02 10.95 -1.94
C ILE A 20 -4.10 10.45 -0.49
N ILE A 21 -4.70 9.28 -0.28
CA ILE A 21 -4.87 8.67 1.05
C ILE A 21 -3.50 8.46 1.73
N PHE A 22 -2.51 7.95 1.00
CA PHE A 22 -1.21 7.64 1.61
C PHE A 22 -0.31 8.85 1.87
N THR A 23 -0.47 9.96 1.14
CA THR A 23 0.28 11.20 1.38
C THR A 23 -0.14 11.87 2.69
N ALA A 24 -1.46 11.90 2.97
CA ALA A 24 -1.99 12.44 4.23
C ALA A 24 -1.45 11.68 5.46
N VAL A 25 -1.31 10.37 5.34
CA VAL A 25 -0.79 9.50 6.40
C VAL A 25 0.69 9.77 6.70
N SER A 26 1.53 9.99 5.68
CA SER A 26 2.97 10.26 5.88
C SER A 26 3.24 11.57 6.62
N ALA A 27 2.46 12.63 6.35
CA ALA A 27 2.63 13.92 7.02
C ALA A 27 2.33 13.82 8.53
N PHE A 28 1.33 13.02 8.89
CA PHE A 28 0.96 12.76 10.28
C PHE A 28 2.07 12.05 11.07
N SER A 29 2.79 11.12 10.45
CA SER A 29 3.83 10.35 11.13
C SER A 29 5.10 11.16 11.44
N THR A 30 5.52 12.04 10.54
CA THR A 30 6.66 12.95 10.76
C THR A 30 6.40 13.87 11.94
N TYR A 31 5.17 14.36 12.08
CA TYR A 31 4.75 15.17 13.23
C TYR A 31 4.89 14.40 14.56
N ARG A 32 4.57 13.10 14.59
CA ARG A 32 4.69 12.26 15.80
C ARG A 32 6.14 12.01 16.21
N PHE A 33 7.05 11.82 15.26
CA PHE A 33 8.48 11.72 15.56
C PHE A 33 9.02 13.02 16.18
N ALA A 34 8.67 14.17 15.60
CA ALA A 34 9.05 15.47 16.14
C ALA A 34 8.49 15.68 17.56
N SER A 35 7.26 15.22 17.83
CA SER A 35 6.65 15.27 19.16
C SER A 35 7.38 14.40 20.18
N ALA A 36 7.77 13.17 19.81
CA ALA A 36 8.55 12.28 20.69
C ALA A 36 9.96 12.83 20.98
N LEU A 37 10.64 13.38 19.97
CA LEU A 37 11.93 14.03 20.12
C LEU A 37 11.83 15.26 21.03
N SER A 38 10.76 16.05 20.88
CA SER A 38 10.46 17.18 21.75
C SER A 38 10.16 16.76 23.19
N ALA A 39 9.56 15.58 23.42
CA ALA A 39 9.36 15.04 24.77
C ALA A 39 10.68 14.60 25.42
N LEU A 40 11.60 14.01 24.63
CA LEU A 40 12.98 13.68 25.04
C LEU A 40 13.80 14.94 25.37
N GLN A 41 13.74 15.96 24.51
CA GLN A 41 14.44 17.24 24.73
C GLN A 41 13.91 18.00 25.94
N ARG A 42 12.62 17.85 26.26
CA ARG A 42 12.00 18.37 27.49
C ARG A 42 12.27 17.49 28.72
N GLY A 43 13.13 16.48 28.60
CA GLY A 43 13.64 15.71 29.73
C GLY A 43 12.68 14.69 30.34
N GLY A 44 11.56 14.35 29.69
CA GLY A 44 10.70 13.25 30.16
C GLY A 44 10.30 13.31 31.65
N TYR A 45 10.29 14.49 32.27
CA TYR A 45 9.91 14.67 33.66
C TYR A 45 8.39 14.67 33.74
N PHE A 46 7.81 13.57 34.22
CA PHE A 46 6.62 13.72 35.06
C PHE A 46 7.10 14.33 36.37
N PRO A 47 6.49 15.40 36.89
CA PRO A 47 6.86 15.98 38.19
C PRO A 47 6.40 15.02 39.28
N ALA A 48 7.15 13.93 39.50
CA ALA A 48 7.02 13.12 40.69
C ALA A 48 7.78 13.86 41.78
N GLY A 49 7.05 14.69 42.54
CA GLY A 49 7.60 15.33 43.72
C GLY A 49 8.14 14.27 44.69
N ILE A 50 9.19 14.61 45.43
CA ILE A 50 9.67 13.77 46.53
C ILE A 50 8.50 13.64 47.51
N VAL A 51 8.15 12.42 47.90
CA VAL A 51 7.08 12.18 48.88
C VAL A 51 7.71 11.79 50.21
N ARG A 52 7.25 12.39 51.31
CA ARG A 52 7.65 12.06 52.68
C ARG A 52 6.42 11.64 53.46
N LEU A 53 6.52 10.51 54.15
CA LEU A 53 5.53 10.09 55.14
C LEU A 53 6.06 10.44 56.53
N SER A 54 5.26 11.19 57.28
CA SER A 54 5.51 11.57 58.67
C SER A 54 4.48 10.88 59.56
N ILE A 55 4.92 10.01 60.47
CA ILE A 55 4.04 9.41 61.48
C ILE A 55 3.98 10.35 62.68
N LEU A 56 2.76 10.74 63.06
CA LEU A 56 2.49 11.70 64.12
C LEU A 56 1.95 11.03 65.40
N GLY A 57 1.45 9.79 65.31
CA GLY A 57 0.98 9.04 66.46
C GLY A 57 0.65 7.59 66.14
N LEU A 58 0.92 6.73 67.12
CA LEU A 58 0.69 5.28 67.04
C LEU A 58 -0.58 4.89 67.80
N ARG A 59 -1.15 3.74 67.47
CA ARG A 59 -2.40 3.24 68.08
C ARG A 59 -2.29 3.12 69.60
N GLY A 60 -1.14 2.67 70.12
CA GLY A 60 -0.88 2.55 71.55
C GLY A 60 -0.46 3.84 72.26
N GLY A 61 -0.48 4.99 71.56
CA GLY A 61 -0.11 6.29 72.14
C GLY A 61 1.40 6.49 72.36
N GLY A 62 2.24 5.53 71.93
CA GLY A 62 3.70 5.64 72.01
C GLY A 62 4.30 6.69 71.05
N PRO A 63 5.54 7.15 71.31
CA PRO A 63 6.21 8.13 70.47
C PRO A 63 6.49 7.56 69.06
N PRO A 64 6.39 8.39 67.98
CA PRO A 64 6.47 7.92 66.60
C PRO A 64 7.76 7.19 66.21
N ALA A 65 8.85 7.41 66.94
CA ALA A 65 10.17 6.81 66.70
C ALA A 65 10.19 5.28 66.81
N THR A 66 9.11 4.66 67.31
CA THR A 66 9.03 3.20 67.53
C THR A 66 8.39 2.42 66.37
N ALA A 67 7.79 3.09 65.38
CA ALA A 67 7.16 2.40 64.25
C ALA A 67 8.19 2.05 63.16
N THR A 68 8.44 0.74 62.98
CA THR A 68 9.15 0.23 61.80
C THR A 68 8.15 -0.10 60.70
N LEU A 69 8.03 0.80 59.73
CA LEU A 69 7.16 0.59 58.58
C LEU A 69 7.81 -0.40 57.61
N ALA A 70 7.16 -1.53 57.36
CA ALA A 70 7.58 -2.52 56.37
C ALA A 70 7.23 -2.05 54.96
N VAL A 71 6.00 -1.58 54.77
CA VAL A 71 5.43 -1.15 53.48
C VAL A 71 4.41 -0.04 53.70
N ALA A 72 4.43 0.99 52.86
CA ALA A 72 3.37 1.99 52.73
C ALA A 72 2.91 2.03 51.27
N GLY A 73 1.62 2.26 51.04
CA GLY A 73 1.11 2.46 49.69
C GLY A 73 -0.27 3.12 49.64
N LEU A 74 -0.68 3.47 48.43
CA LEU A 74 -2.01 4.02 48.13
C LEU A 74 -2.98 2.89 47.78
N LEU A 75 -4.19 2.95 48.31
CA LEU A 75 -5.29 2.05 47.99
C LEU A 75 -6.27 2.72 47.01
N ARG A 76 -6.90 1.86 46.22
CA ARG A 76 -8.05 2.18 45.39
C ARG A 76 -9.24 1.31 45.82
N ASP A 77 -10.45 1.84 45.68
CA ASP A 77 -11.69 1.08 45.86
C ASP A 77 -11.64 -0.30 45.20
N GLY A 78 -11.98 -1.32 45.99
CA GLY A 78 -12.07 -2.71 45.54
C GLY A 78 -10.74 -3.47 45.50
N CYS A 79 -9.60 -2.87 45.82
CA CYS A 79 -8.34 -3.60 45.96
C CYS A 79 -8.34 -4.44 47.24
N ARG A 80 -8.17 -5.76 47.09
CA ARG A 80 -7.91 -6.67 48.22
C ARG A 80 -6.40 -6.72 48.47
N LEU A 81 -5.97 -6.35 49.68
CA LEU A 81 -4.62 -6.63 50.14
C LEU A 81 -4.48 -8.15 50.34
N PRO A 82 -3.40 -8.80 49.86
CA PRO A 82 -3.19 -10.22 50.11
C PRO A 82 -2.99 -10.44 51.62
N VAL A 83 -3.95 -11.09 52.28
CA VAL A 83 -4.04 -11.17 53.76
C VAL A 83 -3.09 -12.22 54.37
N SER A 84 -2.44 -13.09 53.58
CA SER A 84 -1.61 -14.14 54.17
C SER A 84 -0.52 -14.64 53.24
N GLY A 85 0.67 -14.09 53.38
CA GLY A 85 1.92 -14.74 53.02
C GLY A 85 2.92 -14.33 54.07
N LYS A 86 3.59 -15.28 54.73
CA LYS A 86 4.71 -14.98 55.62
C LYS A 86 5.64 -13.99 54.90
N VAL A 87 5.76 -12.79 55.45
CA VAL A 87 6.79 -11.84 55.03
C VAL A 87 8.11 -12.38 55.57
N GLY A 88 8.62 -13.42 54.92
CA GLY A 88 10.04 -13.72 54.95
C GLY A 88 10.74 -12.48 54.41
N THR A 89 11.81 -12.08 55.10
CA THR A 89 12.87 -11.15 54.69
C THR A 89 12.63 -10.58 53.29
N ALA A 90 12.09 -9.36 53.27
CA ALA A 90 11.46 -8.71 52.13
C ALA A 90 12.10 -9.06 50.78
N LEU A 91 11.24 -9.59 49.91
CA LEU A 91 11.27 -9.32 48.47
C LEU A 91 11.49 -7.82 48.25
N PHE A 92 12.74 -7.41 48.06
CA PHE A 92 13.03 -6.27 47.21
C PHE A 92 12.64 -6.71 45.78
N TRP A 93 11.37 -6.49 45.40
CA TRP A 93 11.09 -6.27 43.99
C TRP A 93 11.76 -4.93 43.67
N SER A 94 12.80 -4.96 42.83
CA SER A 94 13.67 -3.81 42.57
C SER A 94 12.96 -2.55 42.07
N ASN A 95 11.68 -2.64 41.71
CA ASN A 95 10.92 -1.53 41.13
C ASN A 95 9.52 -1.43 41.78
N GLY A 96 9.44 -1.43 43.12
CA GLY A 96 8.21 -1.27 43.91
C GLY A 96 7.48 0.07 43.73
N THR A 97 7.18 0.44 42.50
CA THR A 97 6.44 1.62 42.09
C THR A 97 5.05 1.17 41.64
N THR A 98 4.03 1.46 42.43
CA THR A 98 2.70 1.63 41.85
C THR A 98 2.72 2.97 41.14
N ILE A 99 2.86 2.96 39.82
CA ILE A 99 2.66 4.17 39.02
C ILE A 99 1.19 4.57 39.25
N LEU A 100 0.98 5.73 39.88
CA LEU A 100 -0.29 6.43 39.79
C LEU A 100 -0.51 6.72 38.30
N GLY A 101 -1.30 5.90 37.63
CA GLY A 101 -2.03 6.41 36.46
C GLY A 101 -2.90 7.57 36.92
N ASP A 102 -3.34 8.44 35.99
CA ASP A 102 -4.13 9.66 36.23
C ASP A 102 -5.50 9.46 36.95
N SER A 103 -5.73 8.31 37.58
CA SER A 103 -6.92 8.00 38.38
C SER A 103 -6.65 8.26 39.87
N PRO A 104 -7.54 8.97 40.58
CA PRO A 104 -7.35 9.29 42.00
C PRO A 104 -7.31 8.02 42.86
N ALA A 105 -6.30 7.92 43.73
CA ALA A 105 -6.32 7.00 44.86
C ALA A 105 -7.26 7.54 45.94
N ASN A 106 -7.94 6.67 46.69
CA ASN A 106 -8.92 7.08 47.69
C ASN A 106 -8.67 6.46 49.08
N GLY A 107 -7.53 5.80 49.28
CA GLY A 107 -7.11 5.30 50.58
C GLY A 107 -5.59 5.14 50.68
N TYR A 108 -5.13 4.82 51.89
CA TYR A 108 -3.73 4.53 52.20
C TYR A 108 -3.67 3.22 52.99
N PHE A 109 -2.60 2.45 52.83
CA PHE A 109 -2.31 1.29 53.67
C PHE A 109 -0.88 1.32 54.18
N PHE A 110 -0.70 0.71 55.34
CA PHE A 110 0.59 0.55 56.02
C PHE A 110 0.70 -0.88 56.50
N LEU A 111 1.87 -1.48 56.33
CA LEU A 111 2.26 -2.73 56.97
C LEU A 111 3.42 -2.40 57.89
N THR A 112 3.26 -2.63 59.19
CA THR A 112 4.32 -2.52 60.19
C THR A 112 5.04 -3.87 60.30
N ASN A 113 6.35 -3.86 60.61
CA ASN A 113 7.12 -5.10 60.75
C ASN A 113 6.77 -5.89 62.03
N GLY A 114 6.01 -5.31 62.96
CA GLY A 114 5.61 -5.92 64.22
C GLY A 114 4.23 -6.58 64.16
N SER A 115 4.03 -7.63 64.95
CA SER A 115 2.69 -8.19 65.22
C SER A 115 1.90 -7.37 66.24
N ASP A 116 2.52 -6.33 66.80
CA ASP A 116 1.92 -5.48 67.82
C ASP A 116 1.09 -4.37 67.16
N ALA A 117 -0.23 -4.44 67.31
CA ALA A 117 -1.13 -3.43 66.77
C ALA A 117 -0.90 -2.04 67.38
N ASP A 118 -0.25 -1.96 68.55
CA ASP A 118 0.02 -0.69 69.24
C ASP A 118 1.05 0.18 68.49
N VAL A 119 1.87 -0.41 67.62
CA VAL A 119 2.82 0.32 66.77
C VAL A 119 2.25 0.75 65.41
N ASP A 120 0.95 0.49 65.15
CA ASP A 120 0.33 0.92 63.90
C ASP A 120 0.17 2.45 63.85
N PRO A 121 0.53 3.11 62.73
CA PRO A 121 0.35 4.54 62.58
C PRO A 121 -1.15 4.88 62.44
N VAL A 122 -1.71 5.53 63.47
CA VAL A 122 -3.10 6.04 63.46
C VAL A 122 -3.17 7.52 63.15
N ARG A 123 -2.07 8.25 63.39
CA ARG A 123 -1.89 9.64 62.98
C ARG A 123 -0.67 9.76 62.07
N TRP A 124 -0.87 10.23 60.85
CA TRP A 124 0.18 10.39 59.85
C TRP A 124 -0.17 11.48 58.82
N VAL A 125 0.86 11.99 58.16
CA VAL A 125 0.79 12.98 57.07
C VAL A 125 1.73 12.52 55.96
N VAL A 126 1.24 12.57 54.73
CA VAL A 126 2.01 12.39 53.50
C VAL A 126 2.16 13.76 52.85
N GLU A 127 3.40 14.19 52.65
CA GLU A 127 3.74 15.45 52.00
C GLU A 127 4.45 15.17 50.69
N SER A 128 4.21 16.00 49.68
CA SER A 128 4.95 15.99 48.42
C SER A 128 5.71 17.31 48.25
N SER A 129 6.89 17.25 47.65
CA SER A 129 7.69 18.42 47.33
C SER A 129 8.00 18.44 45.84
N ALA A 130 7.53 19.47 45.15
CA ALA A 130 7.78 19.68 43.72
C ALA A 130 9.19 20.23 43.43
N ASP A 131 9.90 20.68 44.46
CA ASP A 131 11.16 21.43 44.39
C ASP A 131 12.32 20.71 45.10
N ASN A 132 12.40 19.38 44.95
CA ASN A 132 13.49 18.54 45.48
C ASN A 132 13.64 18.55 47.02
N GLY A 133 12.57 18.89 47.74
CA GLY A 133 12.49 18.81 49.19
C GLY A 133 12.61 20.16 49.92
N SER A 134 12.65 21.29 49.21
CA SER A 134 12.67 22.61 49.88
C SER A 134 11.30 23.06 50.36
N THR A 135 10.22 22.72 49.66
CA THR A 135 8.85 23.05 50.06
C THR A 135 7.98 21.80 50.06
N TRP A 136 7.34 21.52 51.20
CA TRP A 136 6.51 20.33 51.40
C TRP A 136 5.03 20.73 51.48
N VAL A 137 4.21 20.11 50.63
CA VAL A 137 2.76 20.31 50.59
C VAL A 137 2.08 19.02 51.02
N PRO A 138 1.22 19.01 52.07
CA PRO A 138 0.49 17.83 52.46
C PRO A 138 -0.45 17.39 51.34
N VAL A 139 -0.33 16.12 50.92
CA VAL A 139 -1.16 15.49 49.88
C VAL A 139 -2.09 14.41 50.44
N GLY A 140 -1.92 14.03 51.70
CA GLY A 140 -2.84 13.17 52.42
C GLY A 140 -2.53 13.12 53.92
N ALA A 141 -3.53 12.84 54.74
CA ALA A 141 -3.35 12.67 56.17
C ALA A 141 -4.41 11.70 56.72
N SER A 142 -4.09 11.03 57.82
CA SER A 142 -5.12 10.42 58.68
C SER A 142 -6.04 11.52 59.20
N VAL A 143 -7.35 11.25 59.26
CA VAL A 143 -8.53 12.15 59.43
C VAL A 143 -8.50 13.16 60.60
N TRP A 144 -7.43 13.28 61.38
CA TRP A 144 -7.34 14.14 62.58
C TRP A 144 -6.69 15.51 62.38
N ARG A 145 -6.64 16.04 61.15
CA ARG A 145 -6.07 17.38 60.89
C ARG A 145 -7.00 18.27 60.05
N LEU A 146 -8.24 18.42 60.50
CA LEU A 146 -9.19 19.39 59.94
C LEU A 146 -10.03 20.01 61.07
N ALA A 147 -9.38 20.70 62.02
CA ALA A 147 -10.11 21.52 63.01
C ALA A 147 -9.31 22.66 63.67
N SER A 148 -8.05 22.92 63.31
CA SER A 148 -7.33 24.08 63.82
C SER A 148 -6.52 24.73 62.70
N GLU A 149 -6.79 26.02 62.48
CA GLU A 149 -6.28 26.92 61.42
C GLU A 149 -7.16 26.96 60.17
N GLY A 150 -7.97 28.01 60.09
CA GLY A 150 -8.88 28.27 58.99
C GLY A 150 -8.14 28.54 57.69
N ALA A 151 -8.32 27.66 56.71
CA ALA A 151 -8.15 27.94 55.29
C ALA A 151 -8.75 26.80 54.43
N PHE A 152 -9.69 27.19 53.55
CA PHE A 152 -10.22 26.48 52.37
C PHE A 152 -11.14 25.26 52.52
N ASP A 153 -12.42 25.49 52.18
CA ASP A 153 -13.35 24.54 51.57
C ASP A 153 -12.76 23.99 50.26
N LEU A 154 -12.46 22.69 50.19
CA LEU A 154 -12.27 21.99 48.91
C LEU A 154 -12.39 20.45 49.03
N PHE A 155 -13.37 19.94 49.78
CA PHE A 155 -13.90 18.58 49.57
C PHE A 155 -15.39 18.53 49.95
N PRO A 156 -16.31 18.08 49.07
CA PRO A 156 -17.68 17.84 49.45
C PRO A 156 -17.71 16.71 50.49
N GLN A 157 -18.21 17.01 51.69
CA GLN A 157 -18.51 16.02 52.70
C GLN A 157 -19.52 15.00 52.13
N LEU A 158 -19.12 13.73 52.09
CA LEU A 158 -20.06 12.61 52.05
C LEU A 158 -20.64 12.45 53.46
N THR A 159 -21.70 13.18 53.76
CA THR A 159 -22.54 12.91 54.94
C THR A 159 -23.63 11.92 54.57
N TYR A 160 -23.57 10.74 55.17
CA TYR A 160 -24.68 9.81 55.27
C TYR A 160 -25.55 10.25 56.44
N ASP A 161 -26.69 10.89 56.18
CA ASP A 161 -27.69 11.25 57.19
C ASP A 161 -28.74 10.13 57.30
N ALA A 162 -28.78 9.48 58.45
CA ALA A 162 -29.90 8.68 58.87
C ALA A 162 -30.37 9.16 60.26
N SER A 163 -31.32 10.09 60.22
CA SER A 163 -32.31 10.40 61.27
C SER A 163 -31.87 11.38 62.38
N ARG A 164 -32.37 12.62 62.32
CA ARG A 164 -33.43 13.13 63.22
C ARG A 164 -33.80 14.60 62.93
N ARG A 165 -35.05 14.91 63.29
CA ARG A 165 -35.78 16.16 63.10
C ARG A 165 -35.38 17.25 64.13
N ASN A 166 -35.49 18.49 63.66
CA ASN A 166 -35.79 19.75 64.37
C ASN A 166 -34.59 20.64 64.77
N PRO A 167 -34.58 21.94 64.37
CA PRO A 167 -33.52 22.89 64.72
C PRO A 167 -33.89 23.69 65.97
N GLN A 168 -32.98 23.77 66.94
CA GLN A 168 -32.96 24.89 67.89
C GLN A 168 -31.56 25.45 68.00
N ALA A 169 -31.46 26.74 67.74
CA ALA A 169 -30.28 27.56 67.91
C ALA A 169 -29.91 27.63 69.40
N VAL A 170 -28.66 27.31 69.71
CA VAL A 170 -28.03 27.62 71.00
C VAL A 170 -26.70 28.30 70.70
N ALA A 171 -26.49 29.43 71.38
CA ALA A 171 -25.47 30.42 71.14
C ALA A 171 -24.02 29.90 71.34
N THR A 172 -23.12 30.42 70.51
CA THR A 172 -21.66 30.40 70.68
C THR A 172 -21.24 31.09 71.99
N PRO A 173 -20.42 30.45 72.85
CA PRO A 173 -19.64 31.16 73.84
C PRO A 173 -18.46 31.88 73.18
N THR A 174 -18.21 33.11 73.61
CA THR A 174 -17.10 33.97 73.21
C THR A 174 -15.74 33.47 73.72
N LEU A 175 -14.72 33.80 72.94
CA LEU A 175 -13.33 33.35 72.96
C LEU A 175 -12.48 33.88 74.16
N ALA A 176 -12.98 33.78 75.39
CA ALA A 176 -12.32 34.33 76.58
C ALA A 176 -12.01 33.33 77.71
N GLU A 177 -12.23 32.02 77.52
CA GLU A 177 -12.02 31.01 78.57
C GLU A 177 -11.13 29.82 78.15
N LEU A 178 -9.96 30.08 77.54
CA LEU A 178 -8.92 29.06 77.44
C LEU A 178 -7.54 29.64 77.79
N ASP A 179 -6.94 29.06 78.83
CA ASP A 179 -5.59 29.33 79.35
C ASP A 179 -4.50 29.14 78.28
N PRO A 180 -3.38 29.90 78.35
CA PRO A 180 -2.24 29.70 77.49
C PRO A 180 -1.44 28.47 77.96
N VAL A 181 -1.47 27.39 77.19
CA VAL A 181 -0.55 26.26 77.37
C VAL A 181 0.67 26.43 76.46
N ASP A 182 1.84 26.24 77.09
CA ASP A 182 3.22 26.39 76.62
C ASP A 182 3.57 25.94 75.19
N PRO A 183 4.58 26.58 74.55
CA PRO A 183 5.11 26.16 73.26
C PRO A 183 6.05 24.96 73.43
N TRP A 184 5.58 23.76 73.06
CA TRP A 184 6.45 22.60 72.95
C TRP A 184 7.39 22.73 71.75
N VAL A 185 8.68 22.75 72.05
CA VAL A 185 9.79 22.52 71.13
C VAL A 185 9.60 21.16 70.44
N LEU A 186 9.42 21.17 69.12
CA LEU A 186 9.37 19.95 68.31
C LEU A 186 10.77 19.28 68.31
N PRO A 187 10.89 17.98 68.62
CA PRO A 187 12.14 17.25 68.40
C PRO A 187 12.42 17.12 66.90
N GLU A 188 13.69 17.14 66.54
CA GLU A 188 14.23 16.89 65.20
C GLU A 188 13.55 15.66 64.54
N VAL A 189 12.80 15.91 63.46
CA VAL A 189 12.08 14.88 62.70
C VAL A 189 13.09 14.10 61.84
N MET A 190 13.44 12.88 62.27
CA MET A 190 14.17 11.92 61.43
C MET A 190 13.28 11.43 60.28
N GLY A 191 13.36 12.11 59.13
CA GLY A 191 12.65 11.72 57.91
C GLY A 191 13.34 10.55 57.21
N VAL A 192 12.65 9.40 57.11
CA VAL A 192 13.09 8.29 56.24
C VAL A 192 12.80 8.65 54.78
N LYS A 193 13.85 8.89 54.00
CA LYS A 193 13.77 9.16 52.55
C LYS A 193 13.72 7.81 51.79
N VAL A 194 12.55 7.42 51.30
CA VAL A 194 12.43 6.30 50.36
C VAL A 194 12.37 6.87 48.94
N LEU A 195 13.47 6.75 48.19
CA LEU A 195 13.53 7.10 46.78
C LEU A 195 13.07 5.89 45.95
N VAL A 196 11.96 6.01 45.25
CA VAL A 196 11.53 5.02 44.25
C VAL A 196 11.88 5.56 42.86
N ASP A 197 12.91 5.00 42.24
CA ASP A 197 13.37 5.40 40.91
C ASP A 197 12.55 4.66 39.83
N ALA A 198 11.71 5.39 39.10
CA ALA A 198 10.82 4.84 38.06
C ALA A 198 11.36 5.03 36.63
N ARG A 199 12.68 5.16 36.46
CA ARG A 199 13.29 5.35 35.13
C ARG A 199 13.27 4.03 34.33
N PRO A 200 12.77 4.02 33.07
CA PRO A 200 13.09 2.93 32.17
C PRO A 200 14.62 2.86 31.99
N PRO A 201 15.22 1.67 31.87
CA PRO A 201 16.66 1.55 31.69
C PRO A 201 17.11 2.41 30.51
N LEU A 202 18.17 3.22 30.71
CA LEU A 202 18.72 4.10 29.67
C LEU A 202 19.04 3.32 28.38
N SER A 203 19.46 2.07 28.53
CA SER A 203 19.69 1.12 27.44
C SER A 203 18.46 0.89 26.57
N TRP A 204 17.26 0.78 27.16
CA TRP A 204 16.00 0.61 26.42
C TRP A 204 15.63 1.87 25.64
N LEU A 205 15.75 3.04 26.26
CA LEU A 205 15.43 4.33 25.63
C LEU A 205 16.39 4.62 24.46
N LEU A 206 17.69 4.37 24.65
CA LEU A 206 18.70 4.51 23.61
C LEU A 206 18.46 3.51 22.46
N SER A 207 18.14 2.25 22.76
CA SER A 207 17.83 1.22 21.76
C SER A 207 16.61 1.59 20.92
N SER A 208 15.50 1.98 21.55
CA SER A 208 14.25 2.37 20.86
C SER A 208 14.44 3.60 19.97
N THR A 209 15.18 4.59 20.46
CA THR A 209 15.41 5.84 19.72
C THR A 209 16.37 5.63 18.56
N PHE A 210 17.42 4.83 18.75
CA PHE A 210 18.39 4.49 17.72
C PHE A 210 17.75 3.67 16.59
N LYS A 211 16.90 2.68 16.91
CA LYS A 211 16.12 1.93 15.90
C LYS A 211 15.27 2.85 15.02
N LYS A 212 14.52 3.78 15.63
CA LYS A 212 13.68 4.75 14.91
C LYS A 212 14.51 5.65 13.98
N LEU A 213 15.71 6.04 14.40
CA LEU A 213 16.65 6.78 13.57
C LEU A 213 17.18 5.94 12.40
N VAL A 214 17.58 4.69 12.63
CA VAL A 214 18.04 3.77 11.58
C VAL A 214 16.95 3.56 10.54
N TYR A 215 15.69 3.35 10.95
CA TYR A 215 14.57 3.25 10.02
C TYR A 215 14.33 4.55 9.27
N ALA A 216 14.29 5.70 9.94
CA ALA A 216 14.10 6.99 9.28
C ALA A 216 15.19 7.25 8.22
N LEU A 217 16.45 6.95 8.54
CA LEU A 217 17.58 7.07 7.63
C LEU A 217 17.49 6.05 6.49
N ALA A 218 17.09 4.80 6.75
CA ALA A 218 16.88 3.80 5.72
C ALA A 218 15.79 4.25 4.72
N PHE A 219 14.65 4.72 5.23
CA PHE A 219 13.53 5.21 4.44
C PHE A 219 13.88 6.44 3.60
N LEU A 220 14.57 7.41 4.21
CA LEU A 220 15.04 8.62 3.53
C LEU A 220 16.08 8.27 2.45
N SER A 221 17.05 7.41 2.77
CA SER A 221 18.05 6.92 1.83
C SER A 221 17.40 6.24 0.64
N PHE A 222 16.42 5.36 0.89
CA PHE A 222 15.70 4.65 -0.17
C PHE A 222 14.91 5.61 -1.08
N ALA A 223 14.24 6.61 -0.50
CA ALA A 223 13.58 7.66 -1.25
C ALA A 223 14.58 8.43 -2.13
N LEU A 224 15.73 8.83 -1.57
CA LEU A 224 16.78 9.57 -2.27
C LEU A 224 17.46 8.74 -3.37
N PHE A 225 17.89 7.50 -3.10
CA PHE A 225 18.49 6.66 -4.14
C PHE A 225 17.50 6.25 -5.23
N GLY A 226 16.22 6.06 -4.87
CA GLY A 226 15.12 5.96 -5.82
C GLY A 226 14.96 7.24 -6.65
N LEU A 227 15.28 8.41 -6.07
CA LEU A 227 15.32 9.68 -6.77
C LEU A 227 16.41 9.75 -7.86
N PHE A 228 17.58 9.17 -7.59
CA PHE A 228 18.75 9.24 -8.48
C PHE A 228 18.93 8.03 -9.41
N GLY A 229 18.03 7.05 -9.39
CA GLY A 229 18.14 5.86 -10.26
C GLY A 229 19.22 4.87 -9.84
N LEU A 230 19.72 4.99 -8.61
CA LEU A 230 20.76 4.14 -8.02
C LEU A 230 20.14 2.94 -7.28
N ALA A 231 19.17 2.27 -7.91
CA ALA A 231 18.38 1.22 -7.27
C ALA A 231 19.23 0.06 -6.73
N LEU A 232 20.36 -0.25 -7.37
CA LEU A 232 21.29 -1.28 -6.90
C LEU A 232 21.98 -0.89 -5.59
N HIS A 233 22.40 0.37 -5.47
CA HIS A 233 23.05 0.91 -4.26
C HIS A 233 22.04 1.10 -3.13
N ALA A 234 20.82 1.56 -3.47
CA ALA A 234 19.69 1.61 -2.53
C ALA A 234 19.44 0.23 -1.91
N LYS A 235 19.48 -0.82 -2.75
CA LYS A 235 19.29 -2.20 -2.34
C LYS A 235 20.42 -2.70 -1.43
N ALA A 236 21.68 -2.45 -1.81
CA ALA A 236 22.83 -2.84 -1.00
C ALA A 236 22.81 -2.14 0.38
N LEU A 237 22.58 -0.83 0.42
CA LEU A 237 22.49 -0.07 1.66
C LEU A 237 21.34 -0.55 2.54
N TRP A 238 20.17 -0.81 1.96
CA TRP A 238 19.01 -1.32 2.69
C TRP A 238 19.29 -2.69 3.32
N VAL A 239 19.96 -3.59 2.60
CA VAL A 239 20.38 -4.90 3.13
C VAL A 239 21.39 -4.74 4.26
N SER A 240 22.35 -3.83 4.13
CA SER A 240 23.32 -3.57 5.20
C SER A 240 22.66 -3.00 6.47
N LEU A 241 21.71 -2.07 6.31
CA LEU A 241 20.96 -1.51 7.44
C LEU A 241 20.05 -2.55 8.10
N LEU A 242 19.47 -3.47 7.32
CA LEU A 242 18.71 -4.61 7.83
C LEU A 242 19.56 -5.58 8.62
N ALA A 243 20.73 -5.93 8.07
CA ALA A 243 21.67 -6.81 8.74
C ALA A 243 22.16 -6.19 10.06
N ALA A 244 22.41 -4.88 10.07
CA ALA A 244 22.77 -4.14 11.28
C ALA A 244 21.64 -4.13 12.32
N ASP A 245 20.38 -3.93 11.91
CA ASP A 245 19.22 -3.96 12.80
C ASP A 245 19.02 -5.36 13.41
N LEU A 246 19.09 -6.42 12.60
CA LEU A 246 19.04 -7.80 13.08
C LEU A 246 20.17 -8.12 14.05
N LEU A 247 21.39 -7.63 13.79
CA LEU A 247 22.53 -7.80 14.68
C LEU A 247 22.32 -7.06 16.02
N LEU A 248 21.76 -5.85 15.99
CA LEU A 248 21.44 -5.10 17.22
C LEU A 248 20.34 -5.77 18.04
N ILE A 249 19.31 -6.32 17.40
CA ILE A 249 18.27 -7.11 18.07
C ILE A 249 18.87 -8.35 18.71
N LEU A 250 19.77 -9.04 18.00
CA LEU A 250 20.47 -10.21 18.52
C LEU A 250 21.33 -9.86 19.75
N ILE A 251 22.14 -8.81 19.66
CA ILE A 251 22.99 -8.35 20.77
C ILE A 251 22.14 -7.96 21.98
N GLY A 252 21.06 -7.17 21.79
CA GLY A 252 20.15 -6.78 22.86
C GLY A 252 19.48 -7.98 23.53
N SER A 253 19.07 -8.97 22.73
CA SER A 253 18.46 -10.21 23.24
C SER A 253 19.47 -11.05 24.05
N ILE A 254 20.73 -11.10 23.62
CA ILE A 254 21.82 -11.77 24.35
C ILE A 254 22.08 -11.07 25.70
N ILE A 255 22.14 -9.73 25.72
CA ILE A 255 22.35 -8.96 26.95
C ILE A 255 21.23 -9.23 27.96
N ILE A 256 19.96 -9.14 27.53
CA ILE A 256 18.79 -9.43 28.40
C ILE A 256 18.82 -10.88 28.89
N ALA A 257 19.17 -11.84 28.04
CA ALA A 257 19.26 -13.25 28.41
C ALA A 257 20.41 -13.58 29.37
N ILE A 258 21.45 -12.73 29.42
CA ILE A 258 22.54 -12.82 30.39
C ILE A 258 22.12 -12.22 31.74
N GLU A 259 21.30 -11.16 31.75
CA GLU A 259 20.88 -10.45 32.97
C GLU A 259 19.71 -11.11 33.74
N GLU A 260 18.75 -11.79 33.09
CA GLU A 260 17.59 -12.41 33.77
C GLU A 260 17.55 -13.96 33.74
N GLN A 261 17.12 -14.59 34.85
CA GLN A 261 17.04 -16.06 34.96
C GLN A 261 15.80 -16.70 34.29
N TRP A 262 16.08 -17.80 33.59
CA TRP A 262 15.26 -18.92 33.07
C TRP A 262 14.03 -18.63 32.19
N LEU A 263 13.07 -17.77 32.57
CA LEU A 263 11.79 -17.61 31.84
C LEU A 263 11.96 -16.95 30.46
N TRP A 264 12.99 -16.13 30.26
CA TRP A 264 13.30 -15.49 28.98
C TRP A 264 13.97 -16.41 27.96
N ARG A 265 14.56 -17.54 28.36
CA ARG A 265 15.31 -18.41 27.44
C ARG A 265 14.43 -19.04 26.36
N GLU A 266 13.19 -19.41 26.69
CA GLU A 266 12.25 -20.01 25.72
C GLU A 266 11.61 -18.96 24.81
N ALA A 267 11.37 -17.75 25.31
CA ALA A 267 10.92 -16.62 24.49
C ALA A 267 11.99 -16.21 23.47
N VAL A 268 13.27 -16.12 23.88
CA VAL A 268 14.40 -15.80 23.00
C VAL A 268 14.61 -16.87 21.92
N LYS A 269 14.41 -18.16 22.24
CA LYS A 269 14.44 -19.24 21.24
C LYS A 269 13.31 -19.11 20.20
N GLY A 270 12.09 -18.79 20.63
CA GLY A 270 10.98 -18.52 19.72
C GLY A 270 11.26 -17.35 18.77
N TRP A 271 11.91 -16.31 19.29
CA TRP A 271 12.34 -15.13 18.53
C TRP A 271 13.41 -15.42 17.49
N LEU A 272 14.44 -16.20 17.84
CA LEU A 272 15.47 -16.65 16.89
C LEU A 272 14.86 -17.52 15.77
N TYR A 273 13.85 -18.34 16.10
CA TYR A 273 13.19 -19.20 15.13
C TYR A 273 12.31 -18.40 14.15
N ILE A 274 11.50 -17.48 14.67
CA ILE A 274 10.64 -16.61 13.84
C ILE A 274 11.51 -15.66 12.99
N GLY A 275 12.48 -14.98 13.59
CA GLY A 275 13.41 -14.10 12.87
C GLY A 275 14.20 -14.82 11.77
N GLY A 276 14.64 -16.07 12.04
CA GLY A 276 15.30 -16.91 11.05
C GLY A 276 14.39 -17.32 9.88
N VAL A 277 13.14 -17.70 10.15
CA VAL A 277 12.15 -18.04 9.11
C VAL A 277 11.81 -16.83 8.24
N ILE A 278 11.66 -15.64 8.83
CA ILE A 278 11.43 -14.41 8.05
C ILE A 278 12.65 -14.04 7.22
N ALA A 279 13.87 -14.15 7.75
CA ALA A 279 15.07 -13.91 6.96
C ALA A 279 15.15 -14.87 5.74
N LEU A 280 14.72 -16.12 5.91
CA LEU A 280 14.65 -17.12 4.84
C LEU A 280 13.56 -16.78 3.80
N ILE A 281 12.37 -16.36 4.24
CA ILE A 281 11.27 -15.93 3.37
C ILE A 281 11.67 -14.66 2.59
N CYS A 282 12.27 -13.67 3.26
CA CYS A 282 12.76 -12.46 2.60
C CYS A 282 13.91 -12.76 1.63
N GLY A 283 14.81 -13.69 1.97
CA GLY A 283 15.87 -14.18 1.08
C GLY A 283 15.33 -14.91 -0.16
N SER A 284 14.25 -15.69 -0.01
CA SER A 284 13.61 -16.37 -1.14
C SER A 284 12.85 -15.41 -2.07
N LEU A 285 12.11 -14.43 -1.52
CA LEU A 285 11.44 -13.37 -2.28
C LEU A 285 12.41 -12.40 -2.98
N TRP A 286 13.65 -12.28 -2.49
CA TRP A 286 14.73 -11.53 -3.12
C TRP A 286 15.14 -12.17 -4.46
N LEU A 287 15.21 -13.50 -4.55
CA LEU A 287 15.62 -14.20 -5.79
C LEU A 287 14.65 -13.96 -6.97
N GLU A 288 13.37 -13.66 -6.71
CA GLU A 288 12.33 -13.54 -7.75
C GLU A 288 11.99 -12.10 -8.19
N ASN A 289 12.81 -11.09 -7.87
CA ASN A 289 12.54 -9.67 -8.21
C ASN A 289 11.21 -9.11 -7.65
N GLN A 290 10.69 -9.70 -6.57
CA GLN A 290 9.47 -9.26 -5.87
C GLN A 290 9.80 -8.31 -4.70
N PHE A 291 10.67 -7.32 -4.94
CA PHE A 291 11.15 -6.36 -3.94
C PHE A 291 10.00 -5.73 -3.12
N ILE A 292 8.87 -5.45 -3.77
CA ILE A 292 7.69 -4.87 -3.14
C ILE A 292 7.04 -5.83 -2.13
N ALA A 293 6.86 -7.10 -2.51
CA ALA A 293 6.26 -8.11 -1.64
C ALA A 293 7.19 -8.41 -0.45
N MET A 294 8.50 -8.48 -0.70
CA MET A 294 9.53 -8.63 0.32
C MET A 294 9.52 -7.46 1.31
N PHE A 295 9.46 -6.22 0.81
CA PHE A 295 9.41 -5.02 1.65
C PHE A 295 8.16 -5.01 2.52
N LEU A 296 6.98 -5.31 1.94
CA LEU A 296 5.72 -5.33 2.69
C LEU A 296 5.72 -6.46 3.75
N ALA A 297 6.14 -7.66 3.38
CA ALA A 297 6.22 -8.81 4.29
C ALA A 297 7.20 -8.55 5.44
N TYR A 298 8.36 -7.97 5.14
CA TYR A 298 9.36 -7.63 6.13
C TYR A 298 8.87 -6.55 7.10
N SER A 299 8.25 -5.48 6.59
CA SER A 299 7.70 -4.44 7.45
C SER A 299 6.54 -4.92 8.31
N ILE A 300 5.61 -5.72 7.76
CA ILE A 300 4.54 -6.35 8.55
C ILE A 300 5.16 -7.20 9.65
N THR A 301 6.20 -7.96 9.33
CA THR A 301 6.88 -8.79 10.31
C THR A 301 7.49 -7.97 11.44
N ILE A 302 8.29 -6.94 11.15
CA ILE A 302 8.88 -6.10 12.21
C ILE A 302 7.78 -5.61 13.14
N ILE A 303 6.71 -5.06 12.56
CA ILE A 303 5.62 -4.45 13.32
C ILE A 303 4.95 -5.49 14.23
N LEU A 304 4.62 -6.66 13.70
CA LEU A 304 4.06 -7.75 14.49
C LEU A 304 5.02 -8.17 15.60
N SER A 305 6.30 -8.30 15.27
CA SER A 305 7.34 -8.73 16.21
C SER A 305 7.45 -7.74 17.37
N GLU A 306 7.59 -6.43 17.11
CA GLU A 306 7.70 -5.42 18.16
C GLU A 306 6.41 -5.30 18.96
N SER A 307 5.25 -5.45 18.30
CA SER A 307 3.94 -5.47 18.97
C SER A 307 3.84 -6.61 19.98
N PHE A 308 4.30 -7.82 19.63
CA PHE A 308 4.24 -8.96 20.54
C PHE A 308 5.15 -8.78 21.75
N THR A 309 6.38 -8.27 21.57
CA THR A 309 7.29 -7.98 22.70
C THR A 309 6.72 -6.91 23.62
N GLU A 310 6.17 -5.82 23.07
CA GLU A 310 5.58 -4.76 23.87
C GLU A 310 4.30 -5.22 24.58
N ILE A 311 3.45 -6.04 23.95
CA ILE A 311 2.25 -6.60 24.60
C ILE A 311 2.66 -7.53 25.76
N ALA A 312 3.69 -8.37 25.57
CA ALA A 312 4.19 -9.26 26.60
C ALA A 312 4.79 -8.50 27.80
N LEU A 313 5.50 -7.39 27.54
CA LEU A 313 6.14 -6.57 28.59
C LEU A 313 5.16 -5.64 29.31
N TYR A 314 4.19 -5.05 28.61
CA TYR A 314 3.35 -3.97 29.16
C TYR A 314 1.95 -4.41 29.61
N GLY A 315 1.62 -5.70 29.51
CA GLY A 315 0.39 -6.30 30.05
C GLY A 315 -0.89 -5.50 29.72
N ARG A 316 -1.53 -4.90 30.74
CA ARG A 316 -2.80 -4.15 30.61
C ARG A 316 -2.72 -2.88 29.73
N GLN A 317 -1.52 -2.38 29.39
CA GLN A 317 -1.35 -1.17 28.56
C GLN A 317 -1.31 -1.46 27.05
N TRP A 318 -1.59 -2.69 26.61
CA TRP A 318 -1.64 -3.08 25.19
C TRP A 318 -2.42 -2.14 24.25
N PRO A 319 -3.49 -1.41 24.65
CA PRO A 319 -4.17 -0.49 23.73
C PRO A 319 -3.34 0.74 23.34
N GLN A 320 -2.34 1.12 24.13
CA GLN A 320 -1.41 2.22 23.80
C GLN A 320 -0.33 1.73 22.82
N VAL A 321 0.18 0.53 23.06
CA VAL A 321 1.12 -0.19 22.17
C VAL A 321 0.50 -0.36 20.79
N LEU A 322 -0.73 -0.89 20.69
CA LEU A 322 -1.40 -1.03 19.39
C LEU A 322 -1.58 0.30 18.64
N ARG A 323 -1.84 1.41 19.34
CA ARG A 323 -1.93 2.73 18.71
C ARG A 323 -0.59 3.19 18.14
N ALA A 324 0.52 2.95 18.85
CA ALA A 324 1.86 3.24 18.36
C ALA A 324 2.19 2.38 17.12
N GLN A 325 1.84 1.10 17.15
CA GLN A 325 2.14 0.15 16.07
C GLN A 325 1.28 0.39 14.83
N ALA A 326 0.00 0.74 15.01
CA ALA A 326 -0.84 1.23 13.92
C ALA A 326 -0.24 2.48 13.25
N THR A 327 0.38 3.37 14.04
CA THR A 327 1.07 4.56 13.52
C THR A 327 2.31 4.15 12.70
N ASN A 328 3.11 3.20 13.18
CA ASN A 328 4.28 2.69 12.45
C ASN A 328 3.90 2.04 11.12
N LEU A 329 2.88 1.17 11.11
CA LEU A 329 2.35 0.55 9.88
C LEU A 329 1.90 1.62 8.87
N SER A 330 1.26 2.67 9.38
CA SER A 330 0.82 3.81 8.60
C SER A 330 1.99 4.58 7.97
N VAL A 331 3.10 4.80 8.70
CA VAL A 331 4.34 5.41 8.15
C VAL A 331 4.86 4.61 6.98
N VAL A 332 5.03 3.30 7.17
CA VAL A 332 5.62 2.40 6.18
C VAL A 332 4.76 2.37 4.92
N ALA A 333 3.44 2.23 5.08
CA ALA A 333 2.50 2.27 3.97
C ALA A 333 2.57 3.62 3.22
N GLY A 334 2.70 4.74 3.95
CA GLY A 334 2.90 6.07 3.39
C GLY A 334 4.18 6.18 2.55
N ALA A 335 5.33 5.79 3.11
CA ALA A 335 6.64 5.83 2.44
C ALA A 335 6.66 4.96 1.17
N PHE A 336 6.10 3.75 1.26
CA PHE A 336 5.97 2.84 0.12
C PHE A 336 5.15 3.45 -1.04
N SER A 337 4.12 4.21 -0.68
CA SER A 337 3.23 4.83 -1.65
C SER A 337 3.86 6.04 -2.34
N ILE A 338 4.62 6.86 -1.60
CA ILE A 338 5.44 7.94 -2.17
C ILE A 338 6.49 7.36 -3.12
N PHE A 339 7.19 6.29 -2.72
CA PHE A 339 8.14 5.61 -3.59
C PHE A 339 7.47 5.11 -4.88
N SER A 340 6.30 4.47 -4.77
CA SER A 340 5.53 3.97 -5.92
C SER A 340 5.10 5.09 -6.86
N LEU A 341 4.72 6.25 -6.32
CA LEU A 341 4.41 7.48 -7.06
C LEU A 341 5.61 8.01 -7.83
N CYS A 342 6.72 8.26 -7.14
CA CYS A 342 7.95 8.77 -7.75
C CYS A 342 8.46 7.80 -8.82
N PHE A 343 8.41 6.50 -8.55
CA PHE A 343 8.78 5.46 -9.50
C PHE A 343 7.88 5.48 -10.74
N ARG A 344 6.55 5.56 -10.58
CA ARG A 344 5.60 5.67 -11.72
C ARG A 344 5.85 6.95 -12.51
N HIS A 345 6.01 8.09 -11.84
CA HIS A 345 6.28 9.35 -12.51
C HIS A 345 7.57 9.28 -13.34
N ARG A 346 8.64 8.71 -12.78
CA ARG A 346 9.88 8.44 -13.52
C ARG A 346 9.68 7.48 -14.68
N ALA A 347 8.94 6.39 -14.49
CA ALA A 347 8.67 5.40 -15.52
C ALA A 347 7.91 6.03 -16.69
N LEU A 348 6.87 6.84 -16.41
CA LEU A 348 6.11 7.59 -17.42
C LEU A 348 6.97 8.66 -18.10
N ALA A 349 7.80 9.39 -17.36
CA ALA A 349 8.73 10.37 -17.93
C ALA A 349 9.79 9.72 -18.82
N ARG A 350 10.32 8.55 -18.42
CA ARG A 350 11.21 7.73 -19.24
C ARG A 350 10.49 7.21 -20.48
N ALA A 351 9.27 6.70 -20.33
CA ALA A 351 8.45 6.23 -21.43
C ALA A 351 8.27 7.34 -22.47
N ARG A 352 7.84 8.55 -22.05
CA ARG A 352 7.69 9.71 -22.95
C ARG A 352 8.99 9.99 -23.68
N ARG A 353 10.12 10.07 -22.97
CA ARG A 353 11.44 10.32 -23.58
C ARG A 353 11.82 9.30 -24.66
N LEU A 354 11.46 8.02 -24.51
CA LEU A 354 11.76 6.98 -25.50
C LEU A 354 11.13 7.23 -26.86
N VAL A 355 9.98 7.93 -26.90
CA VAL A 355 9.20 8.12 -28.13
C VAL A 355 9.09 9.58 -28.56
N VAL A 356 9.75 10.53 -27.89
CA VAL A 356 9.71 11.96 -28.28
C VAL A 356 10.25 12.15 -29.70
N ALA A 357 11.36 11.50 -30.05
CA ALA A 357 11.93 11.58 -31.39
C ALA A 357 11.00 10.97 -32.44
N ASP A 358 10.55 9.72 -32.20
CA ASP A 358 9.61 9.03 -33.10
C ASP A 358 8.33 9.85 -33.30
N ARG A 359 7.78 10.40 -32.22
CA ARG A 359 6.59 11.25 -32.26
C ARG A 359 6.80 12.49 -33.12
N ARG A 360 7.95 13.17 -33.02
CA ARG A 360 8.25 14.33 -33.88
C ARG A 360 8.28 13.94 -35.36
N CYS A 361 8.85 12.77 -35.69
CA CYS A 361 8.84 12.26 -37.05
C CYS A 361 7.41 11.94 -37.53
N TYR A 362 6.60 11.30 -36.70
CA TYR A 362 5.19 11.03 -36.99
C TYR A 362 4.37 12.32 -37.15
N ASP A 363 4.58 13.31 -36.28
CA ASP A 363 3.88 14.60 -36.32
C ASP A 363 4.29 15.38 -37.59
N ALA A 364 5.57 15.35 -37.99
CA ALA A 364 6.03 15.97 -39.24
C ALA A 364 5.40 15.32 -40.50
N ILE A 365 5.31 13.98 -40.53
CA ILE A 365 4.59 13.26 -41.59
C ILE A 365 3.11 13.66 -41.59
N TRP A 366 2.49 13.76 -40.41
CA TRP A 366 1.09 14.13 -40.29
C TRP A 366 0.79 15.54 -40.83
N GLU A 367 1.65 16.51 -40.50
CA GLU A 367 1.53 17.86 -41.05
C GLU A 367 1.75 17.89 -42.57
N SER A 368 2.70 17.11 -43.09
CA SER A 368 2.90 16.96 -44.54
C SER A 368 1.67 16.38 -45.25
N ILE A 369 1.02 15.37 -44.67
CA ILE A 369 -0.20 14.79 -45.24
C ILE A 369 -1.32 15.83 -45.22
N ARG A 370 -1.48 16.58 -44.13
CA ARG A 370 -2.55 17.58 -43.98
C ARG A 370 -2.33 18.85 -44.78
N ALA A 371 -1.13 19.11 -45.30
CA ALA A 371 -0.83 20.33 -46.05
C ALA A 371 -1.59 20.38 -47.40
N SER A 372 -1.90 19.24 -48.00
CA SER A 372 -2.68 19.16 -49.25
C SER A 372 -4.19 19.36 -48.99
N PRO A 373 -4.88 20.25 -49.73
CA PRO A 373 -6.33 20.38 -49.68
C PRO A 373 -7.07 19.07 -50.00
N GLU A 374 -6.56 18.30 -50.94
CA GLU A 374 -7.11 16.99 -51.34
C GLU A 374 -7.08 16.01 -50.16
N ALA A 375 -5.95 15.98 -49.44
CA ALA A 375 -5.82 15.15 -48.25
C ALA A 375 -6.75 15.62 -47.12
N GLN A 376 -6.94 16.92 -46.91
CA GLN A 376 -7.89 17.43 -45.92
C GLN A 376 -9.33 17.00 -46.26
N ASN A 377 -9.73 17.12 -47.52
CA ASN A 377 -11.05 16.68 -47.98
C ASN A 377 -11.23 15.16 -47.78
N ALA A 378 -10.20 14.37 -48.09
CA ALA A 378 -10.21 12.93 -47.85
C ALA A 378 -10.32 12.57 -46.35
N LEU A 379 -9.61 13.29 -45.47
CA LEU A 379 -9.71 13.08 -44.02
C LEU A 379 -11.09 13.44 -43.48
N LEU A 380 -11.74 14.48 -44.01
CA LEU A 380 -13.12 14.82 -43.69
C LEU A 380 -14.09 13.74 -44.20
N ALA A 381 -13.88 13.19 -45.39
CA ALA A 381 -14.67 12.10 -45.93
C ALA A 381 -14.54 10.82 -45.06
N ILE A 382 -13.33 10.45 -44.66
CA ILE A 382 -13.08 9.35 -43.71
C ILE A 382 -13.83 9.61 -42.40
N ARG A 383 -13.75 10.82 -41.83
CA ARG A 383 -14.46 11.18 -40.60
C ARG A 383 -15.97 11.05 -40.76
N ALA A 384 -16.54 11.51 -41.87
CA ALA A 384 -17.96 11.41 -42.17
C ALA A 384 -18.41 9.95 -42.29
N GLN A 385 -17.70 9.13 -43.06
CA GLN A 385 -17.97 7.70 -43.21
C GLN A 385 -17.93 6.97 -41.86
N VAL A 386 -16.91 7.23 -41.04
CA VAL A 386 -16.83 6.65 -39.68
C VAL A 386 -18.01 7.10 -38.81
N GLY A 387 -18.46 8.35 -38.96
CA GLY A 387 -19.65 8.86 -38.29
C GLY A 387 -20.93 8.11 -38.66
N LEU A 388 -21.11 7.74 -39.93
CA LEU A 388 -22.23 6.93 -40.41
C LEU A 388 -22.16 5.51 -39.83
N LEU A 389 -20.99 4.85 -39.93
CA LEU A 389 -20.77 3.50 -39.40
C LEU A 389 -20.96 3.38 -37.88
N LEU A 390 -20.80 4.47 -37.13
CA LEU A 390 -21.05 4.51 -35.69
C LEU A 390 -22.53 4.76 -35.36
N LYS A 391 -23.28 5.45 -36.23
CA LYS A 391 -24.72 5.66 -36.07
C LYS A 391 -25.50 4.37 -36.32
N ASP A 392 -25.15 3.62 -37.37
CA ASP A 392 -25.87 2.40 -37.76
C ASP A 392 -25.83 1.31 -36.68
N LYS A 393 -24.76 1.28 -35.87
CA LYS A 393 -24.62 0.31 -34.76
C LYS A 393 -25.62 0.47 -33.64
N ASN A 394 -26.20 1.65 -33.49
CA ASN A 394 -27.25 1.86 -32.50
C ASN A 394 -28.61 1.33 -33.00
N THR A 395 -28.72 0.97 -34.28
CA THR A 395 -29.99 0.63 -34.95
C THR A 395 -30.16 -0.88 -35.17
N GLU A 396 -29.08 -1.66 -35.09
CA GLU A 396 -29.10 -3.10 -35.41
C GLU A 396 -29.37 -3.99 -34.19
N THR A 397 -30.66 -4.20 -33.88
CA THR A 397 -31.14 -5.47 -33.33
C THR A 397 -31.42 -6.41 -34.50
N VAL A 398 -30.39 -7.04 -35.08
CA VAL A 398 -30.59 -7.94 -36.23
C VAL A 398 -31.21 -9.26 -35.77
N PRO A 399 -32.36 -9.70 -36.33
CA PRO A 399 -32.92 -11.01 -36.08
C PRO A 399 -32.07 -12.09 -36.77
N HIS A 400 -31.58 -13.06 -36.01
CA HIS A 400 -30.85 -14.21 -36.52
C HIS A 400 -31.75 -15.07 -37.44
N GLN A 401 -31.63 -14.94 -38.75
CA GLN A 401 -32.16 -15.92 -39.70
C GLN A 401 -31.23 -17.14 -39.76
N ARG A 402 -31.79 -18.31 -39.43
CA ARG A 402 -31.13 -19.62 -39.51
C ARG A 402 -31.20 -20.14 -40.95
N ALA A 403 -30.07 -20.28 -41.63
CA ALA A 403 -29.97 -21.08 -42.86
C ALA A 403 -29.08 -22.31 -42.61
N SER A 404 -29.58 -23.47 -42.98
CA SER A 404 -28.93 -24.77 -42.84
C SER A 404 -28.72 -25.38 -44.22
N ALA A 405 -27.48 -25.60 -44.62
CA ALA A 405 -27.13 -26.53 -45.69
C ALA A 405 -25.78 -27.17 -45.35
N ALA A 406 -25.65 -28.46 -45.65
CA ALA A 406 -24.46 -29.27 -45.38
C ALA A 406 -23.64 -29.39 -46.67
N VAL A 407 -22.42 -28.84 -46.67
CA VAL A 407 -21.47 -28.90 -47.79
C VAL A 407 -20.31 -29.83 -47.42
N ARG A 408 -19.92 -30.71 -48.36
CA ARG A 408 -18.89 -31.74 -48.18
C ARG A 408 -17.55 -31.25 -48.74
N TRP A 409 -16.53 -31.17 -47.89
CA TRP A 409 -15.17 -30.72 -48.27
C TRP A 409 -14.22 -31.89 -48.54
N GLN A 410 -13.41 -31.78 -49.60
CA GLN A 410 -12.23 -32.61 -49.87
C GLN A 410 -10.95 -31.76 -49.64
N GLY A 411 -9.99 -32.27 -48.86
CA GLY A 411 -8.61 -31.74 -48.87
C GLY A 411 -7.91 -31.57 -47.52
N VAL A 412 -8.62 -31.53 -46.39
CA VAL A 412 -8.00 -31.49 -45.06
C VAL A 412 -8.79 -32.41 -44.13
N ARG A 413 -8.16 -33.44 -43.56
CA ARG A 413 -8.78 -34.31 -42.53
C ARG A 413 -8.88 -33.55 -41.20
N ILE A 414 -9.79 -32.58 -41.12
CA ILE A 414 -10.33 -32.11 -39.85
C ILE A 414 -11.46 -33.09 -39.50
N LEU A 415 -11.39 -33.72 -38.32
CA LEU A 415 -12.39 -34.72 -37.90
C LEU A 415 -13.81 -34.12 -38.02
N PRO A 416 -14.72 -34.69 -38.85
CA PRO A 416 -16.02 -34.10 -39.20
C PRO A 416 -16.93 -33.79 -38.01
N GLY A 417 -16.71 -34.41 -36.85
CA GLY A 417 -17.51 -34.18 -35.65
C GLY A 417 -17.23 -32.85 -34.92
N SER A 418 -16.07 -32.20 -35.13
CA SER A 418 -15.67 -31.05 -34.30
C SER A 418 -16.13 -29.68 -34.83
N MET A 419 -16.42 -29.55 -36.13
CA MET A 419 -16.76 -28.24 -36.72
C MET A 419 -18.25 -27.90 -36.66
N ALA A 420 -19.15 -28.91 -36.68
CA ALA A 420 -20.58 -28.69 -36.51
C ALA A 420 -20.93 -28.07 -35.14
N LEU A 421 -20.08 -28.27 -34.14
CA LEU A 421 -20.28 -27.75 -32.78
C LEU A 421 -19.98 -26.25 -32.62
N MET A 422 -19.34 -25.58 -33.59
CA MET A 422 -18.84 -24.21 -33.42
C MET A 422 -19.76 -23.09 -33.95
N ARG A 423 -20.91 -23.42 -34.56
CA ARG A 423 -21.84 -22.39 -35.07
C ARG A 423 -22.50 -21.62 -33.92
N GLY A 424 -22.12 -20.35 -33.76
CA GLY A 424 -22.74 -19.43 -32.80
C GLY A 424 -22.43 -19.74 -31.33
N THR A 425 -21.54 -20.68 -31.04
CA THR A 425 -21.09 -20.93 -29.67
C THR A 425 -20.17 -19.80 -29.21
N PRO A 426 -20.35 -19.28 -27.99
CA PRO A 426 -19.39 -18.36 -27.39
C PRO A 426 -17.97 -18.93 -27.44
N VAL A 427 -16.99 -18.05 -27.58
CA VAL A 427 -15.58 -18.45 -27.50
C VAL A 427 -15.24 -18.73 -26.04
N HIS A 428 -14.94 -19.99 -25.72
CA HIS A 428 -14.65 -20.41 -24.34
C HIS A 428 -13.16 -20.58 -24.05
N SER A 429 -12.33 -20.73 -25.08
CA SER A 429 -10.90 -20.96 -24.92
C SER A 429 -10.07 -20.23 -25.98
N LEU A 430 -8.80 -20.02 -25.66
CA LEU A 430 -7.84 -19.43 -26.60
C LEU A 430 -7.58 -20.36 -27.79
N ASP A 431 -7.55 -21.68 -27.57
CA ASP A 431 -7.33 -22.68 -28.62
C ASP A 431 -8.44 -22.67 -29.67
N GLN A 432 -9.70 -22.61 -29.23
CA GLN A 432 -10.86 -22.45 -30.11
C GLN A 432 -10.68 -21.20 -31.00
N LEU A 433 -10.27 -20.09 -30.40
CA LEU A 433 -10.10 -18.82 -31.11
C LEU A 433 -8.93 -18.87 -32.12
N PHE A 434 -7.86 -19.60 -31.81
CA PHE A 434 -6.75 -19.84 -32.75
C PHE A 434 -7.17 -20.69 -33.95
N VAL A 435 -7.92 -21.76 -33.73
CA VAL A 435 -8.46 -22.60 -34.81
C VAL A 435 -9.34 -21.77 -35.74
N GLN A 436 -10.26 -20.97 -35.18
CA GLN A 436 -11.10 -20.07 -35.95
C GLN A 436 -10.28 -19.04 -36.74
N ALA A 437 -9.25 -18.44 -36.12
CA ALA A 437 -8.38 -17.46 -36.77
C ALA A 437 -7.58 -18.07 -37.94
N TRP A 438 -7.10 -19.31 -37.81
CA TRP A 438 -6.43 -20.04 -38.90
C TRP A 438 -7.37 -20.33 -40.07
N CYS A 439 -8.60 -20.78 -39.80
CA CYS A 439 -9.61 -21.02 -40.83
C CYS A 439 -10.03 -19.72 -41.54
N LEU A 440 -10.16 -18.61 -40.81
CA LEU A 440 -10.56 -17.32 -41.37
C LEU A 440 -9.44 -16.64 -42.18
N ASN A 441 -8.17 -16.84 -41.82
CA ASN A 441 -7.05 -16.08 -42.39
C ASN A 441 -6.97 -16.09 -43.93
N PRO A 442 -7.13 -17.22 -44.64
CA PRO A 442 -7.17 -17.23 -46.10
C PRO A 442 -8.36 -16.46 -46.70
N VAL A 443 -9.51 -16.46 -46.02
CA VAL A 443 -10.71 -15.73 -46.47
C VAL A 443 -10.51 -14.23 -46.31
N LEU A 444 -9.99 -13.80 -45.15
CA LEU A 444 -9.62 -12.41 -44.91
C LEU A 444 -8.58 -11.93 -45.93
N LEU A 445 -7.55 -12.75 -46.20
CA LEU A 445 -6.52 -12.41 -47.18
C LEU A 445 -7.12 -12.17 -48.56
N SER A 446 -8.02 -13.04 -49.03
CA SER A 446 -8.69 -12.88 -50.33
C SER A 446 -9.50 -11.58 -50.40
N LYS A 447 -10.21 -11.21 -49.33
CA LYS A 447 -10.97 -9.96 -49.25
C LYS A 447 -10.05 -8.73 -49.26
N VAL A 448 -8.98 -8.77 -48.48
CA VAL A 448 -7.97 -7.70 -48.40
C VAL A 448 -7.28 -7.46 -49.74
N GLN A 449 -7.00 -8.54 -50.49
CA GLN A 449 -6.47 -8.47 -51.84
C GLN A 449 -7.45 -7.80 -52.82
N ALA A 450 -8.74 -8.17 -52.76
CA ALA A 450 -9.78 -7.54 -53.59
C ALA A 450 -9.92 -6.04 -53.30
N TRP A 451 -10.05 -5.66 -52.02
CA TRP A 451 -10.14 -4.25 -51.63
C TRP A 451 -8.89 -3.47 -52.06
N ALA A 452 -7.70 -4.03 -51.84
CA ALA A 452 -6.46 -3.38 -52.26
C ALA A 452 -6.36 -3.20 -53.79
N LEU A 453 -6.86 -4.16 -54.58
CA LEU A 453 -6.88 -4.03 -56.04
C LEU A 453 -7.76 -2.85 -56.48
N GLU A 454 -8.95 -2.73 -55.89
CA GLU A 454 -9.92 -1.68 -56.22
C GLU A 454 -9.50 -0.29 -55.72
N SER A 455 -8.74 -0.24 -54.62
CA SER A 455 -8.37 1.02 -53.95
C SER A 455 -6.88 1.35 -54.06
N LYS A 456 -6.15 0.77 -55.03
CA LYS A 456 -4.70 1.02 -55.24
C LYS A 456 -3.81 0.76 -54.02
N GLY A 457 -4.18 -0.22 -53.22
CA GLY A 457 -3.47 -0.62 -52.01
C GLY A 457 -2.09 -1.23 -52.29
N TRP A 458 -1.19 -1.03 -51.33
CA TRP A 458 0.18 -1.51 -51.32
C TRP A 458 0.39 -2.55 -50.22
N PHE A 459 1.36 -3.44 -50.44
CA PHE A 459 1.81 -4.41 -49.47
C PHE A 459 3.34 -4.43 -49.36
N PRO A 460 3.90 -4.74 -48.17
CA PRO A 460 5.34 -4.91 -48.00
C PRO A 460 5.83 -6.12 -48.79
N CYS A 461 6.93 -5.97 -49.51
CA CYS A 461 7.60 -6.98 -50.31
C CYS A 461 9.06 -7.11 -49.86
N ILE A 462 9.56 -8.34 -49.76
CA ILE A 462 10.93 -8.63 -49.31
C ILE A 462 11.78 -9.02 -50.51
N ARG A 463 12.36 -8.04 -51.22
CA ARG A 463 13.25 -8.32 -52.36
C ARG A 463 14.68 -8.67 -51.94
N THR A 464 15.17 -8.08 -50.85
CA THR A 464 16.51 -8.32 -50.29
C THR A 464 16.42 -8.47 -48.77
N SER A 465 17.47 -9.02 -48.14
CA SER A 465 17.46 -9.39 -46.72
C SER A 465 17.34 -8.22 -45.74
N SER A 466 17.45 -6.96 -46.18
CA SER A 466 17.56 -5.81 -45.28
C SER A 466 16.57 -4.66 -45.52
N ALA A 467 15.95 -4.53 -46.69
CA ALA A 467 15.04 -3.42 -47.01
C ALA A 467 13.64 -3.91 -47.35
N VAL A 468 12.64 -3.46 -46.58
CA VAL A 468 11.22 -3.64 -46.93
C VAL A 468 10.89 -2.63 -48.01
N THR A 469 10.57 -3.11 -49.20
CA THR A 469 9.95 -2.30 -50.26
C THR A 469 8.45 -2.46 -50.22
N PHE A 470 7.71 -1.58 -50.88
CA PHE A 470 6.26 -1.70 -51.03
C PHE A 470 5.96 -1.94 -52.50
N VAL A 471 5.03 -2.86 -52.78
CA VAL A 471 4.51 -3.12 -54.13
C VAL A 471 3.02 -2.87 -54.14
N ARG A 472 2.52 -2.19 -55.18
CA ARG A 472 1.09 -2.02 -55.39
C ARG A 472 0.50 -3.37 -55.78
N TYR A 473 -0.66 -3.71 -55.23
CA TYR A 473 -1.20 -5.05 -55.42
C TYR A 473 -1.54 -5.35 -56.89
N SER A 474 -1.99 -4.35 -57.65
CA SER A 474 -2.18 -4.45 -59.10
C SER A 474 -0.93 -4.97 -59.82
N ASP A 475 0.23 -4.44 -59.46
CA ASP A 475 1.49 -4.77 -60.13
C ASP A 475 1.94 -6.18 -59.75
N ALA A 476 1.72 -6.58 -58.49
CA ALA A 476 2.04 -7.92 -58.03
C ALA A 476 1.13 -9.02 -58.61
N VAL A 477 -0.08 -8.69 -59.05
CA VAL A 477 -0.91 -9.61 -59.83
C VAL A 477 -0.31 -9.88 -61.21
N HIS A 478 0.34 -8.88 -61.82
CA HIS A 478 1.01 -9.00 -63.12
C HIS A 478 2.43 -9.61 -63.04
N GLU A 479 3.06 -9.56 -61.86
CA GLU A 479 4.38 -10.15 -61.60
C GLU A 479 4.26 -11.31 -60.60
N PRO A 480 3.76 -12.49 -61.04
CA PRO A 480 3.59 -13.63 -60.16
C PRO A 480 4.95 -14.08 -59.60
N GLY A 481 5.00 -14.34 -58.30
CA GLY A 481 6.22 -14.75 -57.60
C GLY A 481 6.85 -13.67 -56.73
N LEU A 482 6.32 -12.44 -56.73
CA LEU A 482 6.77 -11.43 -55.78
C LEU A 482 6.53 -11.87 -54.32
N PRO A 483 7.54 -11.83 -53.44
CA PRO A 483 7.43 -12.27 -52.05
C PRO A 483 6.73 -11.21 -51.19
N ILE A 484 5.41 -11.09 -51.34
CA ILE A 484 4.58 -10.23 -50.48
C ILE A 484 4.57 -10.78 -49.06
N ARG A 485 4.88 -9.91 -48.10
CA ARG A 485 4.86 -10.23 -46.67
C ARG A 485 3.44 -10.02 -46.11
N TRP A 486 2.66 -11.09 -46.12
CA TRP A 486 1.34 -11.12 -45.47
C TRP A 486 1.46 -11.18 -43.95
N ALA A 487 0.47 -10.61 -43.24
CA ALA A 487 0.40 -10.82 -41.80
C ALA A 487 -0.03 -12.26 -41.51
N THR A 488 0.69 -12.91 -40.59
CA THR A 488 0.32 -14.23 -40.06
C THR A 488 -0.60 -14.08 -38.86
N VAL A 489 -1.28 -15.17 -38.50
CA VAL A 489 -2.02 -15.23 -37.23
C VAL A 489 -1.07 -14.91 -36.08
N LYS A 490 -1.52 -14.04 -35.17
CA LYS A 490 -0.71 -13.56 -34.04
C LYS A 490 -0.14 -14.75 -33.25
N SER A 491 1.12 -14.67 -32.85
CA SER A 491 1.75 -15.73 -32.05
C SER A 491 1.08 -15.95 -30.70
N THR A 492 1.06 -17.21 -30.26
CA THR A 492 0.47 -17.65 -28.98
C THR A 492 1.01 -16.86 -27.79
N HIS A 493 2.33 -16.65 -27.71
CA HIS A 493 2.93 -15.86 -26.63
C HIS A 493 2.36 -14.43 -26.56
N ARG A 494 2.24 -13.75 -27.71
CA ARG A 494 1.69 -12.37 -27.75
C ARG A 494 0.19 -12.34 -27.50
N ALA A 495 -0.54 -13.38 -27.89
CA ALA A 495 -1.96 -13.53 -27.58
C ALA A 495 -2.17 -13.67 -26.06
N ILE A 496 -1.44 -14.59 -25.40
CA ILE A 496 -1.49 -14.80 -23.94
C ILE A 496 -1.11 -13.52 -23.20
N GLU A 497 -0.02 -12.86 -23.59
CA GLU A 497 0.41 -11.62 -22.95
C GLU A 497 -0.68 -10.54 -23.00
N LYS A 498 -1.35 -10.37 -24.15
CA LYS A 498 -2.43 -9.38 -24.31
C LYS A 498 -3.69 -9.79 -23.55
N LEU A 499 -4.02 -11.08 -23.56
CA LEU A 499 -5.16 -11.66 -22.86
C LEU A 499 -5.08 -11.43 -21.35
N VAL A 500 -3.92 -11.72 -20.75
CA VAL A 500 -3.69 -11.53 -19.31
C VAL A 500 -3.64 -10.05 -18.94
N ARG A 501 -2.97 -9.21 -19.73
CA ARG A 501 -2.74 -7.80 -19.38
C ARG A 501 -3.94 -6.89 -19.62
N VAL A 502 -4.67 -7.11 -20.73
CA VAL A 502 -5.67 -6.15 -21.22
C VAL A 502 -7.09 -6.66 -21.00
N TYR A 503 -7.31 -7.97 -21.17
CA TYR A 503 -8.65 -8.54 -21.24
C TYR A 503 -9.05 -9.33 -20.00
N GLY A 504 -8.19 -9.44 -18.98
CA GLY A 504 -8.52 -10.14 -17.74
C GLY A 504 -8.79 -11.63 -17.97
N GLN A 505 -8.05 -12.25 -18.88
CA GLN A 505 -8.18 -13.67 -19.26
C GLN A 505 -9.43 -14.02 -20.10
N ASP A 506 -10.25 -13.04 -20.50
CA ASP A 506 -11.38 -13.26 -21.40
C ASP A 506 -10.95 -13.34 -22.87
N ALA A 507 -10.90 -14.56 -23.41
CA ALA A 507 -10.45 -14.84 -24.78
C ALA A 507 -11.38 -14.22 -25.83
N SER A 508 -12.68 -14.07 -25.54
CA SER A 508 -13.67 -13.53 -26.49
C SER A 508 -13.38 -12.08 -26.91
N ARG A 509 -12.57 -11.36 -26.12
CA ARG A 509 -12.19 -9.96 -26.36
C ARG A 509 -10.94 -9.79 -27.21
N LEU A 510 -10.26 -10.89 -27.57
CA LEU A 510 -9.04 -10.89 -28.38
C LEU A 510 -9.34 -10.85 -29.88
N VAL A 511 -9.67 -9.66 -30.37
CA VAL A 511 -10.21 -9.41 -31.73
C VAL A 511 -9.18 -9.23 -32.84
N ASP A 512 -7.89 -9.46 -32.57
CA ASP A 512 -6.79 -9.17 -33.52
C ASP A 512 -5.87 -10.37 -33.75
N LEU A 513 -6.35 -11.60 -33.52
CA LEU A 513 -5.60 -12.82 -33.86
C LEU A 513 -5.41 -12.98 -35.36
N CYS A 514 -6.51 -12.89 -36.11
CA CYS A 514 -6.53 -12.79 -37.56
C CYS A 514 -6.54 -11.30 -37.95
N ARG A 515 -5.52 -10.85 -38.68
CA ARG A 515 -5.37 -9.44 -39.02
C ARG A 515 -4.59 -9.22 -40.31
N GLN A 516 -4.88 -8.12 -41.00
CA GLN A 516 -4.14 -7.67 -42.18
C GLN A 516 -4.00 -6.14 -42.19
N SER A 517 -3.12 -5.63 -43.05
CA SER A 517 -2.95 -4.19 -43.26
C SER A 517 -2.87 -3.88 -44.76
N ILE A 518 -3.54 -2.82 -45.19
CA ILE A 518 -3.44 -2.26 -46.54
C ILE A 518 -2.78 -0.88 -46.41
N ILE A 519 -1.77 -0.64 -47.24
CA ILE A 519 -0.97 0.59 -47.21
C ILE A 519 -1.33 1.48 -48.40
N PHE A 520 -1.35 2.79 -48.22
CA PHE A 520 -1.78 3.76 -49.23
C PHE A 520 -0.82 4.94 -49.32
N ASP A 521 -0.56 5.43 -50.52
CA ASP A 521 0.22 6.66 -50.71
C ASP A 521 -0.59 7.91 -50.29
N ASP A 522 -1.92 7.86 -50.45
CA ASP A 522 -2.81 9.01 -50.28
C ASP A 522 -3.99 8.72 -49.35
N ALA A 523 -4.46 9.75 -48.62
CA ALA A 523 -5.65 9.65 -47.78
C ALA A 523 -6.94 9.42 -48.58
N ALA A 524 -7.00 9.84 -49.85
CA ALA A 524 -8.15 9.62 -50.73
C ALA A 524 -8.37 8.14 -51.02
N ASP A 525 -7.29 7.39 -51.25
CA ASP A 525 -7.37 5.94 -51.48
C ASP A 525 -7.75 5.20 -50.18
N ILE A 526 -7.35 5.69 -48.99
CA ILE A 526 -7.84 5.18 -47.70
C ILE A 526 -9.36 5.38 -47.58
N SER A 527 -9.88 6.56 -47.96
CA SER A 527 -11.31 6.85 -47.97
C SER A 527 -12.09 5.95 -48.92
N THR A 528 -11.52 5.69 -50.10
CA THR A 528 -12.10 4.78 -51.11
C THR A 528 -12.12 3.34 -50.59
N CYS A 529 -11.00 2.85 -50.04
CA CYS A 529 -10.94 1.51 -49.45
C CYS A 529 -11.94 1.35 -48.29
N LEU A 530 -12.07 2.35 -47.42
CA LEU A 530 -13.04 2.34 -46.32
C LEU A 530 -14.47 2.25 -46.84
N HIS A 531 -14.80 2.97 -47.91
CA HIS A 531 -16.08 2.88 -48.58
C HIS A 531 -16.34 1.48 -49.16
N ASN A 532 -15.37 0.90 -49.88
CA ASN A 532 -15.49 -0.45 -50.46
C ASN A 532 -15.71 -1.50 -49.36
N ILE A 533 -14.97 -1.42 -48.25
CA ILE A 533 -15.17 -2.32 -47.10
C ILE A 533 -16.56 -2.12 -46.47
N SER A 534 -17.04 -0.88 -46.36
CA SER A 534 -18.36 -0.58 -45.76
C SER A 534 -19.55 -1.01 -46.60
N THR A 535 -19.36 -1.16 -47.91
CA THR A 535 -20.41 -1.53 -48.88
C THR A 535 -20.29 -2.99 -49.34
N ASP A 536 -19.24 -3.71 -48.92
CA ASP A 536 -19.06 -5.12 -49.19
C ASP A 536 -20.16 -5.94 -48.48
N PRO A 537 -21.04 -6.64 -49.22
CA PRO A 537 -22.17 -7.35 -48.65
C PRO A 537 -21.76 -8.52 -47.75
N ASP A 538 -20.53 -9.01 -47.89
CA ASP A 538 -20.00 -10.08 -47.04
C ASP A 538 -19.38 -9.54 -45.74
N VAL A 539 -19.38 -8.23 -45.49
CA VAL A 539 -18.69 -7.62 -44.36
C VAL A 539 -19.66 -7.00 -43.38
N ARG A 540 -19.46 -7.32 -42.10
CA ARG A 540 -20.09 -6.60 -40.99
C ARG A 540 -19.05 -5.94 -40.12
N ILE A 541 -19.04 -4.60 -40.11
CA ILE A 541 -18.07 -3.81 -39.34
C ILE A 541 -18.49 -3.77 -37.85
N VAL A 542 -17.69 -4.37 -36.97
CA VAL A 542 -17.93 -4.42 -35.52
C VAL A 542 -17.41 -3.18 -34.79
N ARG A 543 -16.26 -2.63 -35.19
CA ARG A 543 -15.68 -1.42 -34.57
C ARG A 543 -14.81 -0.68 -35.58
N VAL A 544 -14.78 0.65 -35.50
CA VAL A 544 -13.80 1.47 -36.20
C VAL A 544 -13.04 2.34 -35.20
N LYS A 545 -11.73 2.48 -35.38
CA LYS A 545 -10.88 3.43 -34.67
C LYS A 545 -10.23 4.34 -35.71
N ASN A 546 -10.65 5.59 -35.77
CA ASN A 546 -10.08 6.59 -36.66
C ASN A 546 -8.98 7.38 -35.93
N ARG A 547 -7.71 7.00 -36.12
CA ARG A 547 -6.57 7.77 -35.59
C ARG A 547 -6.04 8.80 -36.61
N LEU A 548 -6.58 8.80 -37.83
CA LEU A 548 -6.38 9.86 -38.82
C LEU A 548 -7.31 11.06 -38.57
N ASP A 549 -8.23 11.02 -37.60
CA ASP A 549 -8.99 12.21 -37.24
C ASP A 549 -8.05 13.32 -36.72
N PRO A 550 -8.14 14.57 -37.23
CA PRO A 550 -7.37 15.69 -36.69
C PRO A 550 -7.55 15.91 -35.19
N ALA A 551 -8.71 15.54 -34.63
CA ALA A 551 -8.99 15.63 -33.19
C ALA A 551 -8.41 14.46 -32.37
N TYR A 552 -7.84 13.44 -33.00
CA TYR A 552 -7.24 12.30 -32.28
C TYR A 552 -5.96 12.71 -31.53
N ASN A 553 -5.91 12.39 -30.23
CA ASN A 553 -4.73 12.60 -29.40
C ASN A 553 -3.62 11.57 -29.70
N ALA A 554 -2.73 11.92 -30.63
CA ALA A 554 -1.62 11.07 -31.05
C ALA A 554 -0.58 10.77 -29.95
N ALA A 555 -0.56 11.52 -28.83
CA ALA A 555 0.35 11.24 -27.72
C ALA A 555 0.16 9.83 -27.12
N VAL A 556 -1.05 9.29 -27.22
CA VAL A 556 -1.39 7.94 -26.71
C VAL A 556 -0.74 6.84 -27.54
N SER A 557 -0.55 7.06 -28.85
CA SER A 557 0.06 6.14 -29.81
C SER A 557 1.47 6.53 -30.22
N ALA A 558 2.15 7.38 -29.44
CA ALA A 558 3.49 7.88 -29.75
C ALA A 558 3.59 8.58 -31.13
N GLY A 559 2.52 9.21 -31.58
CA GLY A 559 2.43 9.87 -32.90
C GLY A 559 1.83 9.00 -34.00
N TYR A 560 1.80 7.67 -33.84
CA TYR A 560 1.32 6.76 -34.89
C TYR A 560 -0.18 6.92 -35.17
N ARG A 561 -0.56 6.88 -36.46
CA ARG A 561 -1.93 7.05 -36.95
C ARG A 561 -2.28 6.03 -38.04
N ASP A 562 -3.52 5.59 -38.04
CA ASP A 562 -4.13 4.62 -38.95
C ASP A 562 -5.68 4.68 -38.83
N VAL A 563 -6.38 3.98 -39.73
CA VAL A 563 -7.79 3.60 -39.52
C VAL A 563 -7.82 2.11 -39.26
N VAL A 564 -8.33 1.70 -38.11
CA VAL A 564 -8.44 0.27 -37.73
C VAL A 564 -9.88 -0.15 -37.73
N LEU A 565 -10.20 -1.18 -38.50
CA LEU A 565 -11.49 -1.83 -38.53
C LEU A 565 -11.40 -3.17 -37.81
N ASN A 566 -12.35 -3.43 -36.91
CA ASN A 566 -12.67 -4.78 -36.49
C ASN A 566 -13.95 -5.18 -37.22
N LEU A 567 -13.93 -6.30 -37.95
CA LEU A 567 -15.03 -6.73 -38.78
C LEU A 567 -15.21 -8.25 -38.72
N LYS A 568 -16.36 -8.71 -39.21
CA LYS A 568 -16.69 -10.12 -39.45
C LYS A 568 -16.92 -10.30 -40.94
N ILE A 569 -16.49 -11.45 -41.47
CA ILE A 569 -16.78 -11.84 -42.85
C ILE A 569 -17.93 -12.85 -42.80
N CYS A 570 -19.07 -12.50 -43.38
CA CYS A 570 -20.36 -13.18 -43.31
C CYS A 570 -20.77 -13.70 -44.69
N ASN A 571 -19.99 -14.61 -45.29
CA ASN A 571 -20.35 -15.27 -46.55
C ASN A 571 -20.56 -16.78 -46.36
N GLU A 572 -21.02 -17.46 -47.40
CA GLU A 572 -21.27 -18.91 -47.36
C GLU A 572 -20.04 -19.69 -46.89
N ARG A 573 -18.85 -19.31 -47.36
CA ARG A 573 -17.60 -19.96 -47.00
C ARG A 573 -17.28 -19.83 -45.51
N THR A 574 -17.44 -18.65 -44.90
CA THR A 574 -17.18 -18.50 -43.46
C THR A 574 -18.27 -19.15 -42.60
N LEU A 575 -19.50 -19.23 -43.11
CA LEU A 575 -20.59 -19.96 -42.47
C LEU A 575 -20.32 -21.47 -42.47
N ASP A 576 -19.86 -22.03 -43.59
CA ASP A 576 -19.47 -23.44 -43.71
C ASP A 576 -18.32 -23.80 -42.79
N LEU A 577 -17.34 -22.92 -42.67
CA LEU A 577 -16.20 -23.07 -41.74
C LEU A 577 -16.58 -22.82 -40.27
N GLY A 578 -17.79 -22.32 -39.98
CA GLY A 578 -18.20 -21.97 -38.62
C GLY A 578 -17.42 -20.80 -38.01
N VAL A 579 -16.90 -19.88 -38.84
CA VAL A 579 -16.07 -18.73 -38.43
C VAL A 579 -16.69 -17.38 -38.81
N ASN A 580 -17.93 -17.34 -39.29
CA ASN A 580 -18.63 -16.11 -39.69
C ASN A 580 -18.85 -15.11 -38.52
N GLU A 581 -18.76 -15.59 -37.27
CA GLU A 581 -18.83 -14.74 -36.07
C GLU A 581 -17.46 -14.32 -35.53
N HIS A 582 -16.36 -14.84 -36.10
CA HIS A 582 -15.00 -14.50 -35.67
C HIS A 582 -14.65 -13.08 -36.12
N VAL A 583 -14.13 -12.28 -35.18
CA VAL A 583 -13.74 -10.89 -35.46
C VAL A 583 -12.28 -10.85 -35.90
N CYS A 584 -12.01 -10.24 -37.05
CA CYS A 584 -10.66 -9.94 -37.53
C CYS A 584 -10.39 -8.43 -37.58
N GLU A 585 -9.11 -8.07 -37.65
CA GLU A 585 -8.66 -6.67 -37.68
C GLU A 585 -8.06 -6.31 -39.06
N VAL A 586 -8.50 -5.21 -39.65
CA VAL A 586 -7.92 -4.63 -40.87
C VAL A 586 -7.41 -3.21 -40.56
N GLN A 587 -6.15 -2.95 -40.87
CA GLN A 587 -5.53 -1.64 -40.68
C GLN A 587 -5.33 -0.96 -42.04
N LEU A 588 -5.86 0.25 -42.19
CA LEU A 588 -5.60 1.12 -43.35
C LEU A 588 -4.56 2.14 -42.92
N VAL A 589 -3.40 2.12 -43.57
CA VAL A 589 -2.19 2.83 -43.11
C VAL A 589 -1.63 3.69 -44.24
N HIS A 590 -1.27 4.94 -43.93
CA HIS A 590 -0.53 5.77 -44.89
C HIS A 590 0.91 5.26 -45.02
N ARG A 591 1.46 5.22 -46.25
CA ARG A 591 2.76 4.64 -46.56
C ARG A 591 3.90 5.24 -45.76
N LEU A 592 3.96 6.58 -45.68
CA LEU A 592 4.94 7.27 -44.84
C LEU A 592 4.94 6.80 -43.37
N PHE A 593 3.77 6.49 -42.80
CA PHE A 593 3.68 5.91 -41.45
C PHE A 593 4.16 4.46 -41.39
N ALA A 594 3.90 3.67 -42.44
CA ALA A 594 4.37 2.30 -42.55
C ALA A 594 5.90 2.23 -42.71
N GLU A 595 6.48 3.11 -43.51
CA GLU A 595 7.94 3.24 -43.72
C GLU A 595 8.68 3.66 -42.45
N LEU A 596 8.10 4.58 -41.66
CA LEU A 596 8.68 5.00 -40.39
C LEU A 596 8.61 3.90 -39.31
N LYS A 597 7.70 2.94 -39.45
CA LYS A 597 7.53 1.81 -38.53
C LYS A 597 8.62 0.75 -38.73
N LYS A 598 9.87 1.16 -38.53
CA LYS A 598 11.05 0.27 -38.51
C LYS A 598 11.05 -0.60 -37.26
N ASP A 599 11.76 -1.73 -37.30
CA ASP A 599 11.84 -2.68 -36.17
C ASP A 599 12.34 -2.01 -34.89
N GLU A 600 13.31 -1.11 -34.98
CA GLU A 600 13.79 -0.33 -33.82
C GLU A 600 12.73 0.61 -33.24
N GLY A 601 11.99 1.31 -34.09
CA GLY A 601 10.88 2.18 -33.68
C GLY A 601 9.77 1.38 -33.01
N HIS A 602 9.49 0.18 -33.54
CA HIS A 602 8.55 -0.75 -32.92
C HIS A 602 9.04 -1.22 -31.54
N GLN A 603 10.32 -1.55 -31.37
CA GLN A 603 10.90 -1.92 -30.08
C GLN A 603 10.79 -0.77 -29.06
N ARG A 604 11.08 0.47 -29.47
CA ARG A 604 10.90 1.66 -28.62
C ARG A 604 9.45 1.86 -28.22
N TYR A 605 8.52 1.69 -29.15
CA TYR A 605 7.08 1.74 -28.86
C TYR A 605 6.66 0.63 -27.87
N VAL A 606 7.15 -0.60 -28.03
CA VAL A 606 6.88 -1.70 -27.09
C VAL A 606 7.43 -1.35 -25.69
N ALA A 607 8.63 -0.79 -25.59
CA ALA A 607 9.21 -0.34 -24.32
C ALA A 607 8.39 0.81 -23.69
N PHE A 608 7.96 1.79 -24.49
CA PHE A 608 7.06 2.87 -24.07
C PHE A 608 5.76 2.33 -23.48
N ARG A 609 5.10 1.43 -24.20
CA ARG A 609 3.84 0.81 -23.76
C ARG A 609 4.03 0.01 -22.46
N ASN A 610 5.07 -0.82 -22.39
CA ASN A 610 5.37 -1.62 -21.22
C ASN A 610 5.66 -0.74 -19.98
N LEU A 611 6.39 0.37 -20.13
CA LEU A 611 6.66 1.32 -19.03
C LEU A 611 5.40 2.05 -18.55
N ARG A 612 4.37 2.19 -19.39
CA ARG A 612 3.07 2.76 -19.02
C ARG A 612 2.17 1.76 -18.30
N GLY A 613 2.52 0.48 -18.31
CA GLY A 613 1.71 -0.60 -17.77
C GLY A 613 0.48 -0.92 -18.64
N GLU A 614 0.58 -0.68 -19.95
CA GLU A 614 -0.45 -0.99 -20.94
C GLU A 614 -0.30 -2.40 -21.56
#